data_AF-A0A7S3XKX2-F1
#
_entry.id   AF-A0A7S3XKX2-F1
#
_cell.length_a   1.000
_cell.length_b   1.000
_cell.length_c   1.000
_cell.angle_alpha   90.00
_cell.angle_beta   90.00
_cell.angle_gamma   90.00
#
_symmetry.space_group_name_H-M   'P 1'
#
loop_
_entity.id
_entity.type
_entity.pdbx_description
1 polymer ?
#
loop_
_entity_poly.entity_id
_entity_poly.type
_entity_poly.pdbx_seq_one_letter_code
_entity_poly.pdbx_strand_id
1 'polypeptide(L)'
;LVIQYQMKHEQDIECGGGYIKIGPQPDDQKKFGDPTPYYIMFGPDQCGYSAKRTHLIFSYKGKNLLRKTDLPWEADKFSHLFRLVVQPDNTYEVFLDGESKGKGNLKDDWDFLPPKKINDPNEKKPDDWVDEKKIDDPEDKKPDDWVEEKKIVDKDAKKPDDWDDEEDGEWEPPMKDNPDYKGEWKARRIDNPAYKGEWVHPQIDNPEYKEDNELYKYDNIGFVGIDLWQ
;
A
#
# COMPACT_ATOMS: atom_id res chain seq x y z
N LEU A 1 -16.57 -8.64 25.47
CA LEU A 1 -16.07 -9.96 25.03
C LEU A 1 -14.58 -10.05 25.36
N VAL A 2 -14.13 -11.13 25.98
CA VAL A 2 -12.70 -11.38 26.24
C VAL A 2 -12.34 -12.75 25.67
N ILE A 3 -11.31 -12.78 24.84
CA ILE A 3 -10.78 -13.99 24.21
C ILE A 3 -9.33 -14.10 24.63
N GLN A 4 -8.95 -15.18 25.28
CA GLN A 4 -7.57 -15.39 25.71
C GLN A 4 -7.18 -16.84 25.52
N TYR A 5 -6.02 -17.07 24.92
CA TYR A 5 -5.43 -18.39 24.75
C TYR A 5 -3.91 -18.32 24.71
N GLN A 6 -3.27 -19.44 24.98
CA GLN A 6 -1.83 -19.59 24.93
C GLN A 6 -1.44 -20.43 23.72
N MET A 7 -0.35 -20.07 23.07
CA MET A 7 0.17 -20.76 21.89
C MET A 7 1.70 -20.80 21.96
N LYS A 8 2.28 -21.92 21.52
CA LYS A 8 3.72 -22.16 21.47
C LYS A 8 4.04 -22.81 20.12
N HIS A 9 4.95 -22.23 19.36
CA HIS A 9 5.60 -22.92 18.25
C HIS A 9 6.87 -23.60 18.77
N GLU A 10 6.75 -24.86 19.16
CA GLU A 10 7.91 -25.63 19.67
C GLU A 10 8.92 -25.97 18.56
N GLN A 11 8.43 -26.07 17.32
CA GLN A 11 9.22 -26.33 16.13
C GLN A 11 9.57 -25.03 15.41
N ASP A 12 10.67 -25.05 14.66
CA ASP A 12 10.99 -23.97 13.73
C ASP A 12 10.03 -24.05 12.54
N ILE A 13 8.96 -23.24 12.56
CA ILE A 13 8.02 -23.13 11.45
C ILE A 13 8.47 -22.06 10.47
N GLU A 14 8.45 -22.37 9.18
CA GLU A 14 8.70 -21.37 8.13
C GLU A 14 7.42 -20.58 7.83
N CYS A 15 6.30 -21.28 7.67
CA CYS A 15 4.99 -20.69 7.45
C CYS A 15 3.91 -21.52 8.15
N GLY A 16 3.06 -20.87 8.93
CA GLY A 16 2.01 -21.51 9.70
C GLY A 16 1.21 -20.49 10.52
N GLY A 17 -0.09 -20.78 10.66
CA GLY A 17 -0.98 -20.01 11.53
C GLY A 17 -0.97 -20.55 12.96
N GLY A 18 -1.31 -19.67 13.90
CA GLY A 18 -1.58 -20.02 15.31
C GLY A 18 -2.85 -19.35 15.83
N TYR A 19 -3.73 -18.87 14.95
CA TYR A 19 -4.95 -18.15 15.27
C TYR A 19 -6.15 -19.05 15.55
N ILE A 20 -7.16 -18.48 16.21
CA ILE A 20 -8.46 -19.12 16.44
C ILE A 20 -9.56 -18.38 15.69
N LYS A 21 -10.57 -19.11 15.25
CA LYS A 21 -11.82 -18.59 14.67
C LYS A 21 -12.95 -18.75 15.70
N ILE A 22 -13.78 -17.72 15.84
CA ILE A 22 -14.92 -17.71 16.76
C ILE A 22 -16.15 -17.32 15.96
N GLY A 23 -17.25 -18.04 16.09
CA GLY A 23 -18.42 -17.83 15.24
C GLY A 23 -19.73 -18.35 15.83
N PRO A 24 -20.79 -18.34 15.01
CA PRO A 24 -22.13 -18.76 15.43
C PRO A 24 -22.17 -20.23 15.82
N GLN A 25 -23.12 -20.66 16.65
CA GLN A 25 -23.35 -22.09 16.87
C GLN A 25 -23.48 -22.85 15.53
N PRO A 26 -22.60 -23.83 15.24
CA PRO A 26 -22.66 -24.58 13.99
C PRO A 26 -23.74 -25.65 14.09
N ASP A 27 -24.42 -25.93 12.97
CA ASP A 27 -25.38 -27.03 12.85
C ASP A 27 -24.70 -28.40 12.95
N ASP A 28 -23.50 -28.52 12.37
CA ASP A 28 -22.67 -29.73 12.38
C ASP A 28 -21.19 -29.36 12.44
N GLN A 29 -20.57 -29.57 13.59
CA GLN A 29 -19.14 -29.29 13.81
C GLN A 29 -18.23 -30.15 12.92
N LYS A 30 -18.69 -31.30 12.41
CA LYS A 30 -17.88 -32.15 11.53
C LYS A 30 -17.64 -31.54 10.15
N LYS A 31 -18.39 -30.49 9.80
CA LYS A 31 -18.22 -29.71 8.57
C LYS A 31 -17.34 -28.49 8.75
N PHE A 32 -16.80 -28.27 9.95
CA PHE A 32 -15.88 -27.16 10.20
C PHE A 32 -14.63 -27.29 9.32
N GLY A 33 -14.22 -26.17 8.73
CA GLY A 33 -13.12 -26.08 7.77
C GLY A 33 -13.37 -24.94 6.78
N ASP A 34 -12.50 -24.76 5.81
CA ASP A 34 -12.70 -23.73 4.78
C ASP A 34 -13.73 -24.18 3.71
N PRO A 35 -14.86 -23.48 3.50
CA PRO A 35 -15.31 -22.24 4.16
C PRO A 35 -16.28 -22.48 5.33
N THR A 36 -15.94 -21.92 6.50
CA THR A 36 -16.85 -21.81 7.65
C THR A 36 -16.96 -20.34 8.06
N PRO A 37 -18.16 -19.74 8.05
CA PRO A 37 -18.36 -18.39 8.55
C PRO A 37 -17.94 -18.26 10.01
N TYR A 38 -17.19 -17.20 10.32
CA TYR A 38 -16.79 -16.83 11.67
C TYR A 38 -17.10 -15.35 11.90
N TYR A 39 -17.14 -14.93 13.16
CA TYR A 39 -17.27 -13.54 13.58
C TYR A 39 -15.91 -12.87 13.79
N ILE A 40 -14.99 -13.58 14.44
CA ILE A 40 -13.67 -13.06 14.80
C ILE A 40 -12.63 -14.12 14.48
N MET A 41 -11.55 -13.72 13.81
CA MET A 41 -10.32 -14.49 13.74
C MET A 41 -9.23 -13.71 14.46
N PHE A 42 -8.61 -14.32 15.46
CA PHE A 42 -7.63 -13.66 16.32
C PHE A 42 -6.45 -14.58 16.62
N GLY A 43 -5.24 -14.06 16.45
CA GLY A 43 -4.02 -14.76 16.83
C GLY A 43 -2.85 -14.60 15.87
N PRO A 44 -1.68 -15.18 16.18
CA PRO A 44 -0.49 -15.04 15.38
C PRO A 44 -0.58 -15.80 14.06
N ASP A 45 0.11 -15.26 13.09
CA ASP A 45 0.34 -15.80 11.76
C ASP A 45 1.78 -15.50 11.37
N GLN A 46 2.45 -16.50 10.82
CA GLN A 46 3.80 -16.38 10.31
C GLN A 46 3.86 -17.02 8.92
N CYS A 47 4.40 -16.32 7.94
CA CYS A 47 4.77 -16.91 6.66
C CYS A 47 6.05 -16.30 6.12
N GLY A 48 7.16 -17.02 6.27
CA GLY A 48 8.50 -16.52 6.00
C GLY A 48 8.96 -15.43 6.98
N TYR A 49 10.01 -14.71 6.62
CA TYR A 49 10.66 -13.73 7.51
C TYR A 49 9.92 -12.40 7.63
N SER A 50 9.15 -12.01 6.61
CA SER A 50 8.54 -10.67 6.53
C SER A 50 7.06 -10.64 6.93
N ALA A 51 6.34 -11.77 6.89
CA ALA A 51 4.92 -11.81 7.24
C ALA A 51 4.72 -12.42 8.62
N LYS A 52 5.06 -11.66 9.67
CA LYS A 52 4.76 -12.00 11.08
C LYS A 52 3.79 -10.97 11.64
N ARG A 53 2.57 -11.41 11.96
CA ARG A 53 1.52 -10.52 12.49
C ARG A 53 0.57 -11.27 13.40
N THR A 54 -0.07 -10.54 14.30
CA THR A 54 -1.27 -11.03 15.00
C THR A 54 -2.49 -10.61 14.17
N HIS A 55 -3.14 -11.58 13.54
CA HIS A 55 -4.44 -11.37 12.91
C HIS A 55 -5.45 -10.89 13.94
N LEU A 56 -6.21 -9.88 13.56
CA LEU A 56 -7.43 -9.46 14.23
C LEU A 56 -8.43 -9.07 13.14
N ILE A 57 -9.25 -10.02 12.76
CA ILE A 57 -10.19 -9.92 11.65
C ILE A 57 -11.60 -10.00 12.22
N PHE A 58 -12.44 -9.04 11.83
CA PHE A 58 -13.85 -9.03 12.18
C PHE A 58 -14.70 -9.25 10.94
N SER A 59 -15.71 -10.10 11.06
CA SER A 59 -16.66 -10.34 9.97
C SER A 59 -17.84 -9.38 10.09
N TYR A 60 -18.06 -8.57 9.06
CA TYR A 60 -19.14 -7.60 9.03
C TYR A 60 -19.80 -7.58 7.66
N LYS A 61 -21.14 -7.70 7.63
CA LYS A 61 -21.95 -7.71 6.40
C LYS A 61 -21.41 -8.67 5.32
N GLY A 62 -21.00 -9.87 5.74
CA GLY A 62 -20.49 -10.92 4.85
C GLY A 62 -19.06 -10.74 4.37
N LYS A 63 -18.31 -9.76 4.90
CA LYS A 63 -16.90 -9.52 4.58
C LYS A 63 -16.02 -9.73 5.80
N ASN A 64 -14.85 -10.33 5.58
CA ASN A 64 -13.82 -10.46 6.60
C ASN A 64 -12.91 -9.23 6.54
N LEU A 65 -13.02 -8.34 7.52
CA LEU A 65 -12.30 -7.08 7.57
C LEU A 65 -11.00 -7.26 8.34
N LEU A 66 -9.88 -7.06 7.67
CA LEU A 66 -8.56 -7.04 8.29
C LEU A 66 -8.34 -5.69 8.97
N ARG A 67 -7.57 -5.70 10.06
CA ARG A 67 -7.12 -4.47 10.71
C ARG A 67 -6.23 -3.70 9.74
N LYS A 68 -6.38 -2.38 9.69
CA LYS A 68 -5.60 -1.49 8.79
C LYS A 68 -4.10 -1.51 9.07
N THR A 69 -3.73 -1.76 10.32
CA THR A 69 -2.34 -1.86 10.75
C THR A 69 -2.08 -3.23 11.37
N ASP A 70 -0.90 -3.77 11.13
CA ASP A 70 -0.50 -5.04 11.73
C ASP A 70 -0.22 -4.86 13.23
N LEU A 71 -0.44 -5.93 13.98
CA LEU A 71 -0.03 -6.04 15.38
C LEU A 71 1.23 -6.91 15.42
N PRO A 72 2.37 -6.37 15.87
CA PRO A 72 3.61 -7.13 15.91
C PRO A 72 3.51 -8.24 16.96
N TRP A 73 4.16 -9.37 16.66
CA TRP A 73 4.42 -10.41 17.64
C TRP A 73 5.80 -11.01 17.38
N GLU A 74 6.43 -11.52 18.43
CA GLU A 74 7.74 -12.16 18.33
C GLU A 74 7.54 -13.67 18.24
N ALA A 75 8.05 -14.24 17.15
CA ALA A 75 8.05 -15.68 16.97
C ALA A 75 9.32 -16.26 17.59
N ASP A 76 9.16 -16.86 18.76
CA ASP A 76 10.18 -17.67 19.42
C ASP A 76 9.61 -19.05 19.81
N LYS A 77 10.39 -19.83 20.59
CA LYS A 77 10.03 -21.20 20.99
C LYS A 77 9.32 -21.29 22.34
N PHE A 78 9.03 -20.16 22.96
CA PHE A 78 8.32 -20.05 24.23
C PHE A 78 6.81 -19.99 24.02
N SER A 79 6.10 -20.13 25.13
CA SER A 79 4.64 -20.07 25.12
C SER A 79 4.22 -18.63 25.34
N HIS A 80 3.47 -18.06 24.41
CA HIS A 80 2.96 -16.69 24.51
C HIS A 80 1.44 -16.69 24.74
N LEU A 81 1.00 -15.76 25.57
CA LEU A 81 -0.40 -15.55 25.92
C LEU A 81 -0.99 -14.41 25.08
N PHE A 82 -1.96 -14.73 24.23
CA PHE A 82 -2.69 -13.77 23.41
C PHE A 82 -4.02 -13.47 24.07
N ARG A 83 -4.34 -12.18 24.26
CA ARG A 83 -5.66 -11.74 24.75
C ARG A 83 -6.21 -10.62 23.89
N LEU A 84 -7.45 -10.77 23.46
CA LEU A 84 -8.28 -9.72 22.87
C LEU A 84 -9.40 -9.35 23.85
N VAL A 85 -9.58 -8.06 24.08
CA VAL A 85 -10.72 -7.48 24.79
C VAL A 85 -11.48 -6.60 23.80
N VAL A 86 -12.78 -6.86 23.65
CA VAL A 86 -13.70 -6.03 22.85
C VAL A 86 -14.81 -5.53 23.75
N GLN A 87 -15.02 -4.22 23.78
CA GLN A 87 -15.93 -3.53 24.69
C GLN A 87 -17.24 -3.09 23.99
N PRO A 88 -18.33 -2.88 24.75
CA PRO A 88 -19.61 -2.43 24.19
C PRO A 88 -19.63 -1.02 23.60
N ASP A 89 -18.57 -0.24 23.78
CA ASP A 89 -18.42 1.11 23.21
C ASP A 89 -17.65 1.09 21.86
N ASN A 90 -17.51 -0.09 21.25
CA ASN A 90 -16.71 -0.35 20.05
C ASN A 90 -15.21 -0.10 20.24
N THR A 91 -14.71 -0.11 21.47
CA THR A 91 -13.26 -0.12 21.71
C THR A 91 -12.74 -1.55 21.81
N TYR A 92 -11.45 -1.72 21.51
CA TYR A 92 -10.75 -2.98 21.67
C TYR A 92 -9.35 -2.75 22.23
N GLU A 93 -8.80 -3.79 22.85
CA GLU A 93 -7.41 -3.84 23.27
C GLU A 93 -6.87 -5.26 23.11
N VAL A 94 -5.66 -5.36 22.55
CA VAL A 94 -4.92 -6.61 22.36
C VAL A 94 -3.72 -6.61 23.29
N PHE A 95 -3.56 -7.72 24.00
CA PHE A 95 -2.43 -7.98 24.87
C PHE A 95 -1.65 -9.20 24.39
N LEU A 96 -0.34 -9.10 24.50
CA LEU A 96 0.60 -10.21 24.36
C LEU A 96 1.39 -10.32 25.66
N ASP A 97 1.35 -11.48 26.31
CA ASP A 97 2.01 -11.75 27.60
C ASP A 97 1.66 -10.74 28.71
N GLY A 98 0.42 -10.24 28.67
CA GLY A 98 -0.10 -9.26 29.61
C GLY A 98 0.23 -7.80 29.27
N GLU A 99 1.08 -7.55 28.26
CA GLU A 99 1.40 -6.21 27.78
C GLU A 99 0.44 -5.78 26.66
N SER A 100 -0.07 -4.55 26.73
CA SER A 100 -0.90 -3.97 25.67
C SER A 100 -0.06 -3.74 24.40
N LYS A 101 -0.44 -4.37 23.29
CA LYS A 101 0.23 -4.23 21.97
C LYS A 101 -0.58 -3.40 20.97
N GLY A 102 -1.85 -3.16 21.25
CA GLY A 102 -2.68 -2.29 20.42
C GLY A 102 -4.05 -2.06 21.05
N LYS A 103 -4.54 -0.83 20.95
CA LYS A 103 -5.88 -0.45 21.41
C LYS A 103 -6.43 0.65 20.51
N GLY A 104 -7.75 0.72 20.40
CA GLY A 104 -8.39 1.70 19.54
C GLY A 104 -9.89 1.51 19.46
N ASN A 105 -10.48 2.09 18.41
CA ASN A 105 -11.89 1.95 18.09
C ASN A 105 -12.06 1.10 16.83
N LEU A 106 -13.08 0.24 16.81
CA LEU A 106 -13.40 -0.60 15.66
C LEU A 106 -13.67 0.23 14.39
N LYS A 107 -14.30 1.41 14.52
CA LYS A 107 -14.62 2.31 13.39
C LYS A 107 -13.39 2.88 12.71
N ASP A 108 -12.31 3.06 13.46
CA ASP A 108 -11.11 3.74 12.98
C ASP A 108 -10.13 2.74 12.37
N ASP A 109 -9.93 1.60 13.04
CA ASP A 109 -8.91 0.61 12.71
C ASP A 109 -9.34 -0.46 11.69
N TRP A 110 -10.62 -0.49 11.30
CA TRP A 110 -11.18 -1.35 10.25
C TRP A 110 -12.14 -0.57 9.35
N ASP A 111 -12.39 -1.10 8.15
CA ASP A 111 -13.34 -0.54 7.18
C ASP A 111 -14.76 -1.13 7.35
N PHE A 112 -15.32 -1.01 8.56
CA PHE A 112 -16.70 -1.42 8.84
C PHE A 112 -17.72 -0.58 8.07
N LEU A 113 -17.51 0.73 8.08
CA LEU A 113 -18.42 1.72 7.54
C LEU A 113 -17.78 2.39 6.31
N PRO A 114 -18.57 2.80 5.31
CA PRO A 114 -18.04 3.60 4.21
C PRO A 114 -17.46 4.92 4.75
N PRO A 115 -16.64 5.65 3.96
CA PRO A 115 -16.06 6.91 4.43
C PRO A 115 -17.16 7.93 4.73
N LYS A 116 -16.97 8.75 5.77
CA LYS A 116 -17.94 9.81 6.15
C LYS A 116 -18.14 10.85 5.05
N LYS A 117 -17.10 11.10 4.27
CA LYS A 117 -17.10 12.06 3.16
C LYS A 117 -16.62 11.39 1.89
N ILE A 118 -17.22 11.78 0.77
CA ILE A 118 -16.84 11.36 -0.58
C ILE A 118 -16.63 12.60 -1.44
N ASN A 119 -15.86 12.46 -2.52
CA ASN A 119 -15.76 13.51 -3.53
C ASN A 119 -17.15 13.74 -4.15
N ASP A 120 -17.53 14.99 -4.33
CA ASP A 120 -18.83 15.33 -4.92
C ASP A 120 -18.90 14.82 -6.37
N PRO A 121 -19.74 13.82 -6.68
CA PRO A 121 -19.80 13.27 -8.03
C PRO A 121 -20.30 14.27 -9.09
N ASN A 122 -20.88 15.40 -8.66
CA ASN A 122 -21.37 16.45 -9.56
C ASN A 122 -20.30 17.51 -9.88
N GLU A 123 -19.21 17.53 -9.13
CA GLU A 123 -18.13 18.49 -9.31
C GLU A 123 -16.99 17.90 -10.15
N LYS A 124 -16.38 18.73 -10.98
CA LYS A 124 -15.21 18.38 -11.78
C LYS A 124 -14.24 19.54 -11.77
N LYS A 125 -12.96 19.26 -12.02
CA LYS A 125 -11.96 20.30 -12.21
C LYS A 125 -12.42 21.21 -13.36
N PRO A 126 -12.57 22.52 -13.14
CA PRO A 126 -12.91 23.44 -14.22
C PRO A 126 -11.82 23.43 -15.29
N ASP A 127 -12.22 23.51 -16.57
CA ASP A 127 -11.28 23.51 -17.69
C ASP A 127 -10.33 24.72 -17.67
N ASP A 128 -10.76 25.82 -17.05
CA ASP A 128 -9.98 27.05 -16.89
C ASP A 128 -9.14 27.05 -15.58
N TRP A 129 -9.07 25.93 -14.86
CA TRP A 129 -8.31 25.81 -13.62
C TRP A 129 -6.88 25.38 -13.88
N VAL A 130 -5.95 26.32 -13.75
CA VAL A 130 -4.52 26.08 -13.92
C VAL A 130 -3.88 25.74 -12.58
N ASP A 131 -3.44 24.50 -12.41
CA ASP A 131 -2.73 23.98 -11.24
C ASP A 131 -1.22 23.80 -11.48
N GLU A 132 -0.73 24.09 -12.69
CA GLU A 132 0.69 24.15 -12.97
C GLU A 132 1.30 25.43 -12.38
N LYS A 133 2.11 25.26 -11.33
CA LYS A 133 2.80 26.39 -10.65
C LYS A 133 3.78 27.11 -11.57
N LYS A 134 4.39 26.39 -12.51
CA LYS A 134 5.42 26.92 -13.40
C LYS A 134 5.19 26.49 -14.84
N ILE A 135 5.42 27.41 -15.76
CA ILE A 135 5.38 27.18 -17.21
C ILE A 135 6.73 27.51 -17.81
N ASP A 136 6.97 27.01 -19.02
CA ASP A 136 8.10 27.46 -19.82
C ASP A 136 7.90 28.93 -20.18
N ASP A 137 8.96 29.72 -20.04
CA ASP A 137 8.95 31.14 -20.37
C ASP A 137 8.75 31.29 -21.89
N PRO A 138 7.61 31.84 -22.34
CA PRO A 138 7.33 31.96 -23.77
C PRO A 138 8.27 32.94 -24.48
N GLU A 139 8.93 33.82 -23.72
CA GLU A 139 9.91 34.78 -24.25
C GLU A 139 11.33 34.21 -24.25
N ASP A 140 11.58 33.08 -23.57
CA ASP A 140 12.88 32.43 -23.59
C ASP A 140 13.01 31.58 -24.86
N LYS A 141 14.00 31.94 -25.68
CA LYS A 141 14.27 31.27 -26.96
C LYS A 141 15.63 30.62 -26.90
N LYS A 142 15.72 29.45 -27.55
CA LYS A 142 16.99 28.77 -27.75
C LYS A 142 18.02 29.73 -28.33
N PRO A 143 19.16 29.96 -27.65
CA PRO A 143 20.23 30.77 -28.20
C PRO A 143 20.81 30.15 -29.47
N ASP A 144 21.20 31.00 -30.43
CA ASP A 144 21.78 30.55 -31.70
C ASP A 144 23.10 29.77 -31.51
N ASP A 145 23.80 30.00 -30.39
CA ASP A 145 25.05 29.32 -30.02
C ASP A 145 24.83 28.05 -29.18
N TRP A 146 23.60 27.55 -29.08
CA TRP A 146 23.28 26.35 -28.28
C TRP A 146 23.35 25.06 -29.11
N VAL A 147 24.42 24.29 -28.91
CA VAL A 147 24.66 23.05 -29.65
C VAL A 147 24.09 21.84 -28.92
N GLU A 148 23.18 21.11 -29.57
CA GLU A 148 22.53 19.90 -29.04
C GLU A 148 23.08 18.60 -29.67
N GLU A 149 23.92 18.73 -30.69
CA GLU A 149 24.57 17.60 -31.33
C GLU A 149 25.66 17.04 -30.42
N LYS A 150 25.40 15.87 -29.83
CA LYS A 150 26.34 15.18 -28.93
C LYS A 150 27.64 14.77 -29.61
N LYS A 151 27.59 14.51 -30.92
CA LYS A 151 28.70 14.00 -31.71
C LYS A 151 28.88 14.76 -33.00
N ILE A 152 30.13 15.06 -33.33
CA ILE A 152 30.55 15.67 -34.59
C ILE A 152 31.60 14.80 -35.27
N VAL A 153 31.74 14.95 -36.58
CA VAL A 153 32.77 14.25 -37.34
C VAL A 153 34.16 14.71 -36.88
N ASP A 154 35.05 13.77 -36.58
CA ASP A 154 36.43 14.08 -36.25
C ASP A 154 37.23 14.42 -37.52
N LYS A 155 37.29 15.70 -37.87
CA LYS A 155 38.03 16.19 -39.04
C LYS A 155 39.55 15.99 -38.94
N ASP A 156 40.07 15.71 -37.74
CA ASP A 156 41.49 15.47 -37.50
C ASP A 156 41.85 13.98 -37.58
N ALA A 157 40.83 13.11 -37.64
CA ALA A 157 41.03 11.68 -37.87
C ALA A 157 41.61 11.47 -39.28
N LYS A 158 42.64 10.64 -39.36
CA LYS A 158 43.25 10.26 -40.63
C LYS A 158 42.87 8.82 -40.95
N LYS A 159 42.64 8.56 -42.23
CA LYS A 159 42.50 7.21 -42.75
C LYS A 159 43.73 6.38 -42.33
N PRO A 160 43.54 5.22 -41.69
CA PRO A 160 44.66 4.33 -41.35
C PRO A 160 45.44 3.90 -42.58
N ASP A 161 46.76 3.76 -42.46
CA ASP A 161 47.63 3.36 -43.57
C ASP A 161 47.35 1.93 -44.07
N ASP A 162 46.66 1.11 -43.28
CA ASP A 162 46.31 -0.30 -43.55
C ASP A 162 44.84 -0.48 -44.00
N TRP A 163 44.16 0.59 -44.42
CA TRP A 163 42.75 0.54 -44.86
C TRP A 163 42.63 0.31 -46.37
N ASP A 164 41.86 -0.70 -46.78
CA ASP A 164 41.62 -1.03 -48.19
C ASP A 164 40.18 -0.66 -48.62
N ASP A 165 40.04 0.29 -49.54
CA ASP A 165 38.70 0.74 -49.98
C ASP A 165 37.95 -0.30 -50.82
N GLU A 166 38.64 -1.28 -51.44
CA GLU A 166 37.98 -2.35 -52.23
C GLU A 166 37.40 -3.45 -51.34
N GLU A 167 38.03 -3.73 -50.18
CA GLU A 167 37.61 -4.79 -49.25
C GLU A 167 36.81 -4.26 -48.03
N ASP A 168 37.18 -3.09 -47.49
CA ASP A 168 36.55 -2.49 -46.29
C ASP A 168 35.51 -1.38 -46.61
N GLY A 169 35.50 -0.89 -47.87
CA GLY A 169 34.64 0.20 -48.33
C GLY A 169 35.24 1.61 -48.15
N GLU A 170 34.52 2.65 -48.61
CA GLU A 170 34.99 4.04 -48.51
C GLU A 170 35.14 4.47 -47.05
N TRP A 171 36.35 4.88 -46.67
CA TRP A 171 36.63 5.30 -45.30
C TRP A 171 35.85 6.56 -44.91
N GLU A 172 35.05 6.45 -43.84
CA GLU A 172 34.38 7.59 -43.20
C GLU A 172 35.07 7.97 -41.88
N PRO A 173 35.34 9.27 -41.64
CA PRO A 173 35.93 9.73 -40.38
C PRO A 173 35.02 9.39 -39.18
N PRO A 174 35.58 8.89 -38.07
CA PRO A 174 34.80 8.55 -36.88
C PRO A 174 34.15 9.80 -36.26
N MET A 175 33.02 9.59 -35.58
CA MET A 175 32.38 10.64 -34.78
C MET A 175 33.08 10.78 -33.43
N LYS A 176 33.45 12.01 -33.05
CA LYS A 176 33.93 12.37 -31.71
C LYS A 176 32.87 13.14 -30.93
N ASP A 177 33.00 13.13 -29.60
CA ASP A 177 32.14 13.93 -28.74
C ASP A 177 32.34 15.42 -29.06
N ASN A 178 31.22 16.14 -29.19
CA ASN A 178 31.24 17.55 -29.53
C ASN A 178 31.59 18.37 -28.27
N PRO A 179 32.74 19.06 -28.22
CA PRO A 179 33.13 19.84 -27.05
C PRO A 179 32.18 21.03 -26.79
N ASP A 180 31.45 21.48 -27.81
CA ASP A 180 30.48 22.57 -27.70
C ASP A 180 29.07 22.09 -27.32
N TYR A 181 28.84 20.78 -27.13
CA TYR A 181 27.54 20.23 -26.75
C TYR A 181 27.09 20.77 -25.38
N LYS A 182 25.96 21.48 -25.35
CA LYS A 182 25.40 22.12 -24.15
C LYS A 182 24.20 21.36 -23.55
N GLY A 183 23.80 20.22 -24.11
CA GLY A 183 22.60 19.50 -23.69
C GLY A 183 21.38 19.83 -24.53
N GLU A 184 20.29 19.07 -24.35
CA GLU A 184 18.98 19.44 -24.91
C GLU A 184 18.53 20.79 -24.33
N TRP A 185 18.18 21.73 -25.20
CA TRP A 185 17.73 23.04 -24.73
C TRP A 185 16.35 22.93 -24.07
N LYS A 186 16.19 23.57 -22.92
CA LYS A 186 14.91 23.71 -22.22
C LYS A 186 14.72 25.16 -21.83
N ALA A 187 13.56 25.71 -22.16
CA ALA A 187 13.18 27.05 -21.74
C ALA A 187 13.23 27.19 -20.22
N ARG A 188 13.59 28.37 -19.73
CA ARG A 188 13.52 28.72 -18.32
C ARG A 188 12.09 28.56 -17.82
N ARG A 189 11.93 27.92 -16.66
CA ARG A 189 10.64 27.83 -15.96
C ARG A 189 10.35 29.14 -15.22
N ILE A 190 9.23 29.80 -15.53
CA ILE A 190 8.71 30.96 -14.79
C ILE A 190 7.44 30.61 -14.03
N ASP A 191 7.11 31.38 -13.01
CA ASP A 191 5.86 31.21 -12.28
C ASP A 191 4.67 31.49 -13.21
N ASN A 192 3.69 30.59 -13.21
CA ASN A 192 2.55 30.70 -14.10
C ASN A 192 1.57 31.76 -13.55
N PRO A 193 1.39 32.91 -14.24
CA PRO A 193 0.51 33.97 -13.74
C PRO A 193 -0.97 33.56 -13.69
N ALA A 194 -1.36 32.49 -14.40
CA ALA A 194 -2.72 31.95 -14.39
C ALA A 194 -2.92 30.89 -13.29
N TYR A 195 -1.89 30.51 -12.53
CA TYR A 195 -1.98 29.49 -11.48
C TYR A 195 -3.01 29.86 -10.41
N LYS A 196 -4.04 29.01 -10.25
CA LYS A 196 -5.14 29.19 -9.30
C LYS A 196 -5.00 28.36 -8.02
N GLY A 197 -3.94 27.55 -7.91
CA GLY A 197 -3.78 26.57 -6.83
C GLY A 197 -3.90 25.13 -7.33
N GLU A 198 -3.43 24.18 -6.53
CA GLU A 198 -3.78 22.78 -6.73
C GLU A 198 -5.30 22.64 -6.56
N TRP A 199 -5.96 22.08 -7.57
CA TRP A 199 -7.40 21.87 -7.49
C TRP A 199 -7.70 20.78 -6.45
N VAL A 200 -8.50 21.14 -5.45
CA VAL A 200 -8.98 20.20 -4.44
C VAL A 200 -10.42 19.86 -4.74
N HIS A 201 -10.69 18.58 -4.99
CA HIS A 201 -12.04 18.10 -5.26
C HIS A 201 -12.96 18.40 -4.06
N PRO A 202 -14.10 19.10 -4.25
CA PRO A 202 -15.06 19.32 -3.18
C PRO A 202 -15.52 17.98 -2.59
N GLN A 203 -15.63 17.92 -1.26
CA GLN A 203 -16.11 16.74 -0.54
C GLN A 203 -17.49 17.01 0.05
N ILE A 204 -18.39 16.05 -0.11
CA ILE A 204 -19.74 16.04 0.46
C ILE A 204 -19.88 14.90 1.46
N ASP A 205 -20.89 15.00 2.33
CA ASP A 205 -21.24 13.91 3.24
C ASP A 205 -21.71 12.69 2.43
N ASN A 206 -21.21 11.51 2.81
CA ASN A 206 -21.55 10.29 2.11
C ASN A 206 -22.96 9.83 2.48
N PRO A 207 -23.93 9.80 1.53
CA PRO A 207 -25.30 9.38 1.82
C PRO A 207 -25.41 7.92 2.28
N GLU A 208 -24.42 7.09 1.96
CA GLU A 208 -24.34 5.70 2.40
C GLU A 208 -23.75 5.54 3.82
N TYR A 209 -23.14 6.60 4.37
CA TYR A 209 -22.63 6.55 5.75
C TYR A 209 -23.79 6.53 6.74
N LYS A 210 -23.84 5.46 7.53
CA LYS A 210 -24.74 5.32 8.67
C LYS A 210 -23.92 4.93 9.88
N GLU A 211 -24.07 5.71 10.95
CA GLU A 211 -23.46 5.42 12.24
C GLU A 211 -23.94 4.05 12.73
N ASP A 212 -23.00 3.18 13.09
CA ASP A 212 -23.29 1.89 13.72
C ASP A 212 -22.57 1.83 15.06
N ASN A 213 -23.36 1.76 16.14
CA ASN A 213 -22.84 1.69 17.51
C ASN A 213 -22.77 0.25 18.04
N GLU A 214 -23.19 -0.74 17.24
CA GLU A 214 -23.22 -2.15 17.61
C GLU A 214 -22.18 -2.98 16.83
N LEU A 215 -21.10 -2.36 16.30
CA LEU A 215 -20.06 -3.08 15.57
C LEU A 215 -19.38 -4.19 16.39
N TYR A 216 -19.33 -4.02 17.72
CA TYR A 216 -18.79 -5.00 18.67
C TYR A 216 -19.69 -6.23 18.85
N LYS A 217 -20.97 -6.13 18.47
CA LYS A 217 -22.02 -7.06 18.88
C LYS A 217 -22.10 -8.23 17.91
N TYR A 218 -22.06 -9.43 18.48
CA TYR A 218 -22.27 -10.68 17.76
C TYR A 218 -23.34 -11.48 18.48
N ASP A 219 -24.27 -12.02 17.71
CA ASP A 219 -25.32 -12.89 18.23
C ASP A 219 -24.82 -14.34 18.30
N ASN A 220 -25.18 -15.07 19.36
CA ASN A 220 -25.02 -16.52 19.42
C ASN A 220 -23.60 -17.05 19.15
N ILE A 221 -22.58 -16.54 19.87
CA ILE A 221 -21.23 -17.14 19.83
C ILE A 221 -21.31 -18.59 20.33
N GLY A 222 -21.06 -19.56 19.45
CA GLY A 222 -21.28 -20.98 19.73
C GLY A 222 -20.15 -21.93 19.31
N PHE A 223 -19.12 -21.44 18.62
CA PHE A 223 -17.88 -22.21 18.46
C PHE A 223 -16.61 -21.37 18.70
N VAL A 224 -15.57 -22.09 19.10
CA VAL A 224 -14.16 -21.72 18.94
C VAL A 224 -13.52 -22.83 18.11
N GLY A 225 -12.87 -22.49 17.01
CA GLY A 225 -12.35 -23.43 16.03
C GLY A 225 -10.93 -23.11 15.62
N ILE A 226 -10.16 -24.15 15.35
CA ILE A 226 -8.77 -24.08 14.90
C ILE A 226 -8.73 -24.73 13.52
N ASP A 227 -8.53 -23.92 12.50
CA ASP A 227 -8.44 -24.30 11.09
C ASP A 227 -7.26 -23.57 10.51
N LEU A 228 -6.12 -24.26 10.47
CA LEU A 228 -4.80 -23.71 10.25
C LEU A 228 -4.08 -24.52 9.19
N TRP A 229 -3.28 -23.82 8.39
CA TRP A 229 -2.23 -24.42 7.59
C TRP A 229 -0.90 -24.26 8.32
N GLN A 230 -0.08 -25.30 8.33
CA GLN A 230 1.26 -25.38 8.93
C GLN A 230 2.17 -26.20 8.02
#